data_AF-A0A9P7FEV4-F1
#
_entry.id   AF-A0A9P7FEV4-F1
#
_cell.length_a   1.000
_cell.length_b   1.000
_cell.length_c   1.000
_cell.angle_alpha   90.00
_cell.angle_beta   90.00
_cell.angle_gamma   90.00
#
_symmetry.space_group_name_H-M   'P 1'
#
loop_
_entity.id
_entity.type
_entity.pdbx_description
1 polymer ?
#
loop_
_entity_poly.entity_id
_entity_poly.type
_entity_poly.pdbx_seq_one_letter_code
_entity_poly.pdbx_strand_id
1 'polypeptide(L)'
;MKPATVSFDNYKGSFTIPHLSPSPLAITNQKDYEELIGRVKKAKDLTATVYVQEMQNMKKHKEIQSGKENNSATSDRSSSDNSSDNNGKKKRKCKDKWKKTRAPKASDIDESNQPVNKNTQDLRNWWIYHKKPGCKSEFCFVNPADGRSHITLTFPQLECWASAILKGPATATLENPPNHSHFSMIPEELLGQQSVLALRRQQLDEQAQLKASSTSNTPVINVNFPPELFQSLHALEPALTQAHAATPIPHPPASVVTTSLLSLAQLAAPGPQMSLTDFCVAYEVSKTLQAKLLQNGFSSSHSFCFTLLEDLESIGLLWGELAQLRDAVSHWFGE
;
A
#
# COMPACT_ATOMS: atom_id res chain seq x y z
N MET A 1 13.66 -33.46 -3.21
CA MET A 1 13.22 -32.41 -2.26
C MET A 1 11.81 -32.71 -1.81
N LYS A 2 11.51 -32.70 -0.51
CA LYS A 2 10.13 -32.86 0.00
C LYS A 2 9.49 -31.46 0.07
N PRO A 3 8.30 -31.22 -0.51
CA PRO A 3 7.64 -29.92 -0.41
C PRO A 3 7.34 -29.58 1.05
N ALA A 4 7.52 -28.32 1.43
CA ALA A 4 7.22 -27.85 2.77
C ALA A 4 5.71 -27.92 3.02
N THR A 5 5.31 -28.56 4.12
CA THR A 5 3.90 -28.60 4.53
C THR A 5 3.49 -27.23 5.03
N VAL A 6 2.58 -26.58 4.31
CA VAL A 6 2.05 -25.26 4.63
C VAL A 6 0.88 -25.39 5.62
N SER A 7 0.91 -24.66 6.74
CA SER A 7 -0.21 -24.60 7.69
C SER A 7 -1.14 -23.45 7.34
N PHE A 8 -2.46 -23.71 7.27
CA PHE A 8 -3.47 -22.67 7.00
C PHE A 8 -3.53 -21.59 8.07
N ASP A 9 -3.15 -21.91 9.31
CA ASP A 9 -3.09 -20.94 10.42
C ASP A 9 -2.06 -19.83 10.20
N ASN A 10 -1.14 -20.02 9.25
CA ASN A 10 -0.13 -19.04 8.89
C ASN A 10 -0.63 -18.01 7.87
N TYR A 11 -1.91 -18.03 7.50
CA TYR A 11 -2.44 -17.13 6.48
C TYR A 11 -3.67 -16.40 6.99
N LYS A 12 -3.75 -15.11 6.68
CA LYS A 12 -4.92 -14.27 6.89
C LYS A 12 -5.59 -14.00 5.55
N GLY A 13 -6.80 -14.50 5.38
CA GLY A 13 -7.65 -14.22 4.21
C GLY A 13 -8.52 -12.98 4.43
N SER A 14 -8.68 -12.17 3.38
CA SER A 14 -9.74 -11.16 3.32
C SER A 14 -10.25 -11.02 1.89
N PHE A 15 -11.43 -10.43 1.68
CA PHE A 15 -12.00 -10.22 0.35
C PHE A 15 -12.63 -8.84 0.19
N THR A 16 -12.66 -8.34 -1.05
CA THR A 16 -13.42 -7.15 -1.44
C THR A 16 -14.33 -7.48 -2.61
N ILE A 17 -15.52 -6.86 -2.63
CA ILE A 17 -16.44 -6.87 -3.77
C ILE A 17 -16.59 -5.40 -4.20
N PRO A 18 -16.06 -5.01 -5.37
CA PRO A 18 -15.85 -3.60 -5.79
C PRO A 18 -17.06 -2.64 -5.68
N HIS A 19 -18.28 -3.16 -5.52
CA HIS A 19 -19.51 -2.37 -5.42
C HIS A 19 -20.37 -2.62 -4.17
N LEU A 20 -20.04 -3.63 -3.35
CA LEU A 20 -20.82 -4.00 -2.16
C LEU A 20 -20.07 -3.73 -0.85
N SER A 21 -18.74 -3.81 -0.86
CA SER A 21 -17.93 -3.49 0.31
C SER A 21 -16.54 -3.03 -0.15
N PRO A 22 -16.28 -1.72 -0.17
CA PRO A 22 -14.97 -1.19 -0.59
C PRO A 22 -13.87 -1.52 0.43
N SER A 23 -14.25 -1.85 1.67
CA SER A 23 -13.32 -2.26 2.72
C SER A 23 -13.15 -3.79 2.73
N PRO A 24 -11.91 -4.32 2.78
CA PRO A 24 -11.66 -5.75 2.87
C PRO A 24 -12.33 -6.39 4.10
N LEU A 25 -13.12 -7.42 3.87
CA LEU A 25 -13.76 -8.24 4.91
C LEU A 25 -12.90 -9.47 5.17
N ALA A 26 -12.58 -9.74 6.44
CA ALA A 26 -11.76 -10.90 6.81
C ALA A 26 -12.53 -12.22 6.59
N ILE A 27 -11.84 -13.24 6.09
CA ILE A 27 -12.35 -14.62 6.02
C ILE A 27 -11.67 -15.40 7.14
N THR A 28 -12.37 -15.54 8.27
CA THR A 28 -11.85 -16.23 9.46
C THR A 28 -12.50 -17.58 9.69
N ASN A 29 -13.69 -17.78 9.14
CA ASN A 29 -14.47 -19.00 9.34
C ASN A 29 -15.32 -19.33 8.10
N GLN A 30 -15.93 -20.52 8.11
CA GLN A 30 -16.78 -21.01 7.02
C GLN A 30 -17.98 -20.10 6.71
N LYS A 31 -18.56 -19.46 7.73
CA LYS A 31 -19.70 -18.55 7.58
C LYS A 31 -19.31 -17.28 6.81
N ASP A 32 -18.10 -16.75 7.04
CA ASP A 32 -17.58 -15.59 6.29
C ASP A 32 -17.41 -15.94 4.80
N TYR A 33 -16.98 -17.16 4.50
CA TYR A 33 -16.88 -17.66 3.13
C TYR A 33 -18.25 -17.83 2.47
N GLU A 34 -19.22 -18.40 3.18
CA GLU A 34 -20.61 -18.49 2.68
C GLU A 34 -21.22 -17.11 2.44
N GLU A 35 -20.88 -16.12 3.28
CA GLU A 35 -21.28 -14.73 3.08
C GLU A 35 -20.63 -14.11 1.84
N LEU A 36 -19.33 -14.35 1.61
CA LEU A 36 -18.66 -13.97 0.36
C LEU A 36 -19.41 -14.54 -0.85
N ILE A 37 -19.65 -15.86 -0.88
CA ILE A 37 -20.34 -16.51 -2.00
C ILE A 37 -21.78 -15.97 -2.16
N GLY A 38 -22.48 -15.75 -1.05
CA GLY A 38 -23.83 -15.18 -1.05
C GLY A 38 -23.88 -13.75 -1.59
N ARG A 39 -22.86 -12.93 -1.30
CA ARG A 39 -22.74 -11.55 -1.82
C ARG A 39 -22.35 -11.54 -3.29
N VAL A 40 -21.43 -12.41 -3.72
CA VAL A 40 -21.02 -12.54 -5.13
C VAL A 40 -22.20 -12.96 -6.00
N LYS A 41 -22.99 -13.96 -5.58
CA LYS A 41 -24.19 -14.40 -6.32
C LYS A 41 -25.27 -13.33 -6.48
N LYS A 42 -25.30 -12.34 -5.58
CA LYS A 42 -26.24 -11.21 -5.64
C LYS A 42 -25.69 -10.01 -6.40
N ALA A 43 -24.38 -9.96 -6.62
CA ALA A 43 -23.76 -8.90 -7.41
C ALA A 43 -24.04 -9.12 -8.90
N LYS A 44 -24.22 -8.01 -9.63
CA LYS A 44 -24.37 -8.04 -11.09
C LYS A 44 -23.10 -8.56 -11.76
N ASP A 45 -21.95 -8.24 -11.18
CA ASP A 45 -20.63 -8.70 -11.60
C ASP A 45 -20.18 -9.80 -10.63
N LEU A 46 -20.00 -11.02 -11.14
CA LEU A 46 -19.66 -12.23 -10.37
C LEU A 46 -18.17 -12.26 -9.98
N THR A 47 -17.60 -11.13 -9.58
CA THR A 47 -16.18 -10.98 -9.30
C THR A 47 -15.95 -10.56 -7.86
N ALA A 48 -15.13 -11.32 -7.15
CA ALA A 48 -14.58 -10.96 -5.86
C ALA A 48 -13.06 -11.09 -5.88
N THR A 49 -12.38 -10.14 -5.26
CA THR A 49 -10.93 -10.19 -5.07
C THR A 49 -10.65 -10.75 -3.69
N VAL A 50 -9.91 -11.86 -3.61
CA VAL A 50 -9.48 -12.48 -2.35
C VAL A 50 -8.00 -12.17 -2.14
N TYR A 51 -7.68 -11.57 -1.00
CA TYR A 51 -6.33 -11.28 -0.55
C TYR A 51 -5.91 -12.33 0.49
N VAL A 52 -4.79 -13.00 0.25
CA VAL A 52 -4.19 -13.95 1.18
C VAL A 52 -2.84 -13.40 1.62
N GLN A 53 -2.72 -13.05 2.90
CA GLN A 53 -1.49 -12.55 3.48
C GLN A 53 -0.87 -13.61 4.38
N GLU A 54 0.37 -14.00 4.12
CA GLU A 54 1.13 -14.87 5.03
C GLU A 54 1.44 -14.10 6.32
N MET A 55 0.94 -14.62 7.44
CA MET A 55 1.32 -14.21 8.77
C MET A 55 2.67 -14.84 9.08
N GLN A 56 3.74 -14.11 8.80
CA GLN A 56 5.06 -14.46 9.28
C GLN A 56 4.96 -14.68 10.79
N ASN A 57 5.30 -15.90 11.23
CA ASN A 57 5.17 -16.38 12.60
C ASN A 57 5.70 -15.34 13.59
N MET A 58 4.80 -14.51 14.15
CA MET A 58 5.09 -13.78 15.36
C MET A 58 5.26 -14.86 16.41
N LYS A 59 6.53 -15.21 16.71
CA LYS A 59 6.91 -16.23 17.69
C LYS A 59 6.06 -15.99 18.93
N LYS A 60 5.04 -16.82 19.13
CA LYS A 60 4.23 -16.84 20.34
C LYS A 60 5.22 -17.08 21.47
N HIS A 61 5.53 -16.02 22.22
CA HIS A 61 6.28 -16.12 23.45
C HIS A 61 5.45 -17.03 24.36
N LYS A 62 5.86 -18.30 24.42
CA LYS A 62 5.31 -19.30 25.30
C LYS A 62 5.52 -18.77 26.72
N GLU A 63 4.42 -18.44 27.36
CA GLU A 63 4.32 -18.10 28.77
C GLU A 63 5.02 -19.21 29.57
N ILE A 64 6.27 -18.95 29.97
CA ILE A 64 6.98 -19.81 30.91
C ILE A 64 6.38 -19.50 32.28
N GLN A 65 5.41 -20.33 32.68
CA GLN A 65 5.12 -20.57 34.08
C GLN A 65 6.39 -21.14 34.72
N SER A 66 7.15 -20.28 35.39
CA SER A 66 8.22 -20.67 36.30
C SER A 66 7.69 -20.47 37.72
N GLY A 67 7.25 -21.57 38.33
CA GLY A 67 7.28 -21.70 39.78
C GLY A 67 8.72 -21.91 40.23
N LYS A 68 9.16 -21.15 41.24
CA LYS A 68 10.12 -21.64 42.23
C LYS A 68 10.00 -20.84 43.52
N GLU A 69 9.80 -21.60 44.58
CA GLU A 69 9.73 -21.21 46.00
C GLU A 69 11.04 -20.57 46.47
N ASN A 70 10.95 -19.61 47.40
CA ASN A 70 11.71 -19.70 48.65
C ASN A 70 11.27 -18.68 49.71
N ASN A 71 11.31 -19.18 50.94
CA ASN A 71 10.88 -18.62 52.23
C ASN A 71 11.56 -17.32 52.66
N SER A 72 10.85 -16.51 53.43
CA SER A 72 11.37 -15.98 54.71
C SER A 72 10.23 -15.59 55.66
N ALA A 73 10.39 -16.02 56.91
CA ALA A 73 9.41 -16.05 58.00
C ALA A 73 9.17 -14.69 58.70
N THR A 74 8.31 -14.77 59.73
CA THR A 74 7.99 -13.81 60.82
C THR A 74 6.95 -12.72 60.47
N SER A 75 5.90 -12.45 61.25
CA SER A 75 5.62 -12.72 62.67
C SER A 75 4.11 -12.71 62.97
N ASP A 76 3.73 -13.47 63.99
CA ASP A 76 2.45 -13.50 64.70
C ASP A 76 1.84 -12.14 65.09
N ARG A 77 0.49 -12.07 65.14
CA ARG A 77 -0.31 -11.71 66.34
C ARG A 77 -1.83 -11.72 66.09
N SER A 78 -2.46 -12.79 66.59
CA SER A 78 -3.68 -12.87 67.42
C SER A 78 -4.92 -11.98 67.16
N SER A 79 -6.05 -12.71 67.03
CA SER A 79 -7.34 -12.52 67.72
C SER A 79 -8.34 -11.47 67.20
N SER A 80 -9.52 -11.93 66.76
CA SER A 80 -10.73 -11.95 67.60
C SER A 80 -11.99 -12.24 66.76
N ASP A 81 -12.84 -13.12 67.27
CA ASP A 81 -14.20 -13.43 66.81
C ASP A 81 -15.08 -12.18 66.67
N ASN A 82 -15.87 -12.09 65.60
CA ASN A 82 -17.30 -11.85 65.79
C ASN A 82 -18.18 -12.16 64.57
N SER A 83 -19.28 -12.83 64.88
CA SER A 83 -20.42 -13.19 64.04
C SER A 83 -21.32 -11.97 63.74
N SER A 84 -21.78 -11.83 62.50
CA SER A 84 -23.22 -11.59 62.23
C SER A 84 -23.54 -11.47 60.75
N ASP A 85 -24.60 -12.18 60.37
CA ASP A 85 -25.39 -12.02 59.16
C ASP A 85 -25.74 -10.56 58.85
N ASN A 86 -25.60 -10.16 57.58
CA ASN A 86 -26.61 -9.30 57.00
C ASN A 86 -26.71 -9.43 55.47
N ASN A 87 -27.89 -9.89 55.08
CA ASN A 87 -28.32 -10.14 53.72
C ASN A 87 -28.71 -8.80 53.07
N GLY A 88 -27.86 -8.26 52.20
CA GLY A 88 -28.09 -6.99 51.51
C GLY A 88 -27.67 -7.05 50.06
N LYS A 89 -28.61 -7.31 49.15
CA LYS A 89 -28.46 -7.20 47.70
C LYS A 89 -28.07 -5.77 47.30
N LYS A 90 -26.78 -5.42 47.35
CA LYS A 90 -26.20 -4.23 46.72
C LYS A 90 -25.64 -4.62 45.35
N LYS A 91 -26.22 -4.02 44.30
CA LYS A 91 -25.69 -4.01 42.92
C LYS A 91 -24.17 -3.84 42.95
N ARG A 92 -23.46 -4.90 42.61
CA ARG A 92 -22.01 -4.88 42.32
C ARG A 92 -21.81 -3.99 41.10
N LYS A 93 -21.49 -2.70 41.31
CA LYS A 93 -20.76 -1.92 40.31
C LYS A 93 -19.42 -2.65 40.13
N CYS A 94 -19.25 -3.30 39.00
CA CYS A 94 -17.95 -3.80 38.56
C CYS A 94 -17.06 -2.56 38.36
N LYS A 95 -16.38 -2.13 39.42
CA LYS A 95 -15.20 -1.29 39.30
C LYS A 95 -14.15 -2.22 38.70
N ASP A 96 -14.16 -2.32 37.38
CA ASP A 96 -13.06 -2.90 36.64
C ASP A 96 -11.84 -2.06 36.99
N LYS A 97 -11.05 -2.59 37.94
CA LYS A 97 -9.72 -2.09 38.24
C LYS A 97 -8.94 -2.30 36.96
N TRP A 98 -8.91 -1.28 36.10
CA TRP A 98 -7.98 -1.22 34.98
C TRP A 98 -6.61 -1.57 35.57
N LYS A 99 -6.11 -2.77 35.25
CA LYS A 99 -4.75 -3.13 35.61
C LYS A 99 -3.92 -2.13 34.82
N LYS A 100 -3.29 -1.19 35.53
CA LYS A 100 -2.31 -0.26 34.94
C LYS A 100 -1.34 -1.12 34.15
N THR A 101 -1.49 -1.11 32.83
CA THR A 101 -0.55 -1.75 31.93
C THR A 101 0.78 -1.08 32.22
N ARG A 102 1.71 -1.86 32.75
CA ARG A 102 3.06 -1.40 33.03
C ARG A 102 3.63 -0.92 31.69
N ALA A 103 4.26 0.25 31.67
CA ALA A 103 4.93 0.74 30.47
C ALA A 103 5.89 -0.35 29.95
N PRO A 104 5.93 -0.62 28.63
CA PRO A 104 6.84 -1.59 28.04
C PRO A 104 8.27 -1.30 28.49
N LYS A 105 9.03 -2.35 28.83
CA LYS A 105 10.45 -2.17 29.14
C LYS A 105 11.20 -1.98 27.83
N ALA A 106 12.38 -1.35 27.89
CA ALA A 106 13.23 -1.16 26.72
C ALA A 106 13.59 -2.49 26.01
N SER A 107 13.60 -3.60 26.75
CA SER A 107 13.82 -4.97 26.23
C SER A 107 12.64 -5.52 25.41
N ASP A 108 11.45 -4.94 25.53
CA ASP A 108 10.23 -5.42 24.86
C ASP A 108 9.99 -4.71 23.52
N ILE A 109 10.85 -3.75 23.16
CA ILE A 109 10.79 -2.98 21.91
C ILE A 109 11.62 -3.70 20.86
N ASP A 110 11.00 -3.98 19.72
CA ASP A 110 11.69 -4.54 18.54
C ASP A 110 12.88 -3.64 18.14
N GLU A 111 14.04 -4.25 17.90
CA GLU A 111 15.26 -3.54 17.49
C GLU A 111 15.04 -2.66 16.25
N SER A 112 14.16 -3.09 15.33
CA SER A 112 13.79 -2.32 14.15
C SER A 112 13.07 -1.00 14.45
N ASN A 113 12.41 -0.88 15.61
CA ASN A 113 11.69 0.31 16.04
C ASN A 113 12.52 1.25 16.93
N GLN A 114 13.72 0.84 17.35
CA GLN A 114 14.63 1.72 18.11
C GLN A 114 14.90 3.07 17.43
N PRO A 115 15.20 3.15 16.11
CA PRO A 115 15.48 4.43 15.48
C PRO A 115 14.24 5.35 15.42
N VAL A 116 13.05 4.79 15.21
CA VAL A 116 11.78 5.56 15.24
C VAL A 116 11.49 6.08 16.64
N ASN A 117 11.69 5.26 17.67
CA ASN A 117 11.47 5.65 19.06
C ASN A 117 12.47 6.73 19.50
N LYS A 118 13.73 6.63 19.08
CA LYS A 118 14.75 7.65 19.32
C LYS A 118 14.34 8.98 18.68
N ASN A 119 14.01 8.97 17.39
CA ASN A 119 13.55 10.18 16.68
C ASN A 119 12.27 10.77 17.30
N THR A 120 11.34 9.93 17.77
CA THR A 120 10.13 10.38 18.46
C THR A 120 10.47 11.10 19.76
N GLN A 121 11.44 10.58 20.52
CA GLN A 121 11.90 11.22 21.75
C GLN A 121 12.64 12.53 21.46
N ASP A 122 13.47 12.56 20.42
CA ASP A 122 14.17 13.77 19.98
C ASP A 122 13.18 14.87 19.55
N LEU A 123 12.14 14.51 18.77
CA LEU A 123 11.04 15.41 18.41
C LEU A 123 10.27 15.92 19.63
N ARG A 124 9.98 15.05 20.60
CA ARG A 124 9.31 15.45 21.85
C ARG A 124 10.15 16.45 22.62
N ASN A 125 11.46 16.21 22.74
CA ASN A 125 12.39 17.08 23.44
C ASN A 125 12.56 18.43 22.72
N TRP A 126 12.55 18.42 21.38
CA TRP A 126 12.69 19.61 20.56
C TRP A 126 11.44 20.49 20.59
N TRP A 127 10.26 19.88 20.49
CA TRP A 127 8.97 20.56 20.42
C TRP A 127 8.22 20.60 21.76
N ILE A 128 8.96 20.55 22.89
CA ILE A 128 8.37 20.79 24.21
C ILE A 128 7.82 22.21 24.21
N TYR A 129 6.51 22.33 24.34
CA TYR A 129 5.87 23.61 24.17
C TYR A 129 6.20 24.56 25.33
N HIS A 130 6.76 25.72 25.01
CA HIS A 130 6.86 26.83 25.95
C HIS A 130 5.47 27.46 26.14
N LYS A 131 4.86 27.15 27.29
CA LYS A 131 3.49 27.53 27.73
C LYS A 131 3.01 28.88 27.19
N LYS A 132 2.28 28.89 26.06
CA LYS A 132 1.35 29.99 25.78
C LYS A 132 0.04 29.79 26.53
N PRO A 133 -0.58 30.88 27.02
CA PRO A 133 -1.90 30.81 27.64
C PRO A 133 -2.92 30.24 26.65
N GLY A 134 -3.60 29.16 27.04
CA GLY A 134 -4.71 28.55 26.29
C GLY A 134 -4.40 27.23 25.57
N CYS A 135 -3.14 26.84 25.41
CA CYS A 135 -2.81 25.53 24.83
C CYS A 135 -2.69 24.46 25.92
N LYS A 136 -3.35 23.31 25.71
CA LYS A 136 -3.35 22.16 26.64
C LYS A 136 -2.43 21.03 26.19
N SER A 137 -1.85 21.12 25.00
CA SER A 137 -0.95 20.09 24.48
C SER A 137 0.44 20.23 25.11
N GLU A 138 1.08 19.09 25.38
CA GLU A 138 2.48 19.02 25.82
C GLU A 138 3.45 19.32 24.68
N PHE A 139 3.07 18.96 23.44
CA PHE A 139 3.91 19.09 22.25
C PHE A 139 3.17 19.91 21.20
N CYS A 140 3.81 20.96 20.70
CA CYS A 140 3.27 21.76 19.61
C CYS A 140 4.35 22.13 18.62
N PHE A 141 4.02 22.02 17.33
CA PHE A 141 4.79 22.65 16.27
C PHE A 141 4.41 24.13 16.23
N VAL A 142 5.39 25.02 16.36
CA VAL A 142 5.19 26.47 16.27
C VAL A 142 5.57 26.90 14.86
N ASN A 143 4.64 27.54 14.14
CA ASN A 143 4.96 28.07 12.82
C ASN A 143 6.01 29.20 12.97
N PRO A 144 7.22 29.08 12.40
CA PRO A 144 8.26 30.09 12.52
C PRO A 144 7.89 31.41 11.83
N ALA A 145 7.02 31.39 10.81
CA ALA A 145 6.62 32.59 10.08
C ALA A 145 5.79 33.54 10.96
N ASP A 146 4.80 33.00 11.67
CA ASP A 146 3.88 33.81 12.47
C ASP A 146 4.30 33.90 13.92
N GLY A 147 5.02 32.90 14.42
CA GLY A 147 5.32 32.67 15.84
C GLY A 147 4.08 32.53 16.73
N ARG A 148 2.86 32.71 16.21
CA ARG A 148 1.57 32.74 16.93
C ARG A 148 0.77 31.46 16.72
N SER A 149 0.64 31.03 15.47
CA SER A 149 -0.02 29.80 15.09
C SER A 149 0.82 28.60 15.56
N HIS A 150 0.13 27.61 16.15
CA HIS A 150 0.76 26.38 16.59
C HIS A 150 -0.19 25.20 16.35
N ILE A 151 0.39 24.05 16.05
CA ILE A 151 -0.33 22.82 15.78
C ILE A 151 -0.03 21.85 16.91
N THR A 152 -1.07 21.32 17.53
CA THR A 152 -0.95 20.28 18.54
C THR A 152 -0.39 19.01 17.90
N LEU A 153 0.75 18.53 18.40
CA LEU A 153 1.37 17.29 17.93
C LEU A 153 0.84 16.12 18.76
N THR A 154 -0.01 15.32 18.13
CA THR A 154 -0.48 14.04 18.68
C THR A 154 0.59 12.94 18.52
N PHE A 155 0.45 11.83 19.25
CA PHE A 155 1.39 10.72 19.13
C PHE A 155 1.51 10.16 17.70
N PRO A 156 0.41 9.93 16.94
CA PRO A 156 0.52 9.48 15.54
C PRO A 156 1.26 10.46 14.62
N GLN A 157 1.14 11.77 14.86
CA GLN A 157 1.88 12.78 14.10
C GLN A 157 3.39 12.71 14.40
N LEU A 158 3.76 12.56 15.67
CA LEU A 158 5.17 12.40 16.07
C LEU A 158 5.78 11.12 15.50
N GLU A 159 5.05 10.00 15.51
CA GLU A 159 5.52 8.71 14.96
C GLU A 159 5.67 8.76 13.43
N CYS A 160 4.70 9.37 12.73
CA CYS A 160 4.77 9.63 11.30
C CYS A 160 6.00 10.48 10.94
N TRP A 161 6.23 11.56 11.69
CA TRP A 161 7.39 12.43 11.51
C TRP A 161 8.70 11.70 11.80
N ALA A 162 8.80 11.00 12.93
CA ALA A 162 9.97 10.21 13.29
C ALA A 162 10.35 9.17 12.23
N SER A 163 9.35 8.52 11.65
CA SER A 163 9.53 7.56 10.54
C SER A 163 10.00 8.25 9.26
N ALA A 164 9.50 9.44 8.98
CA ALA A 164 9.93 10.22 7.82
C ALA A 164 11.38 10.70 7.93
N ILE A 165 11.86 11.03 9.13
CA ILE A 165 13.28 11.39 9.36
C ILE A 165 14.21 10.24 8.94
N LEU A 166 13.81 8.98 9.13
CA LEU A 166 14.60 7.82 8.71
C LEU A 166 14.75 7.68 7.19
N LYS A 167 13.84 8.28 6.42
CA LYS A 167 13.94 8.33 4.95
C LYS A 167 14.95 9.37 4.47
N GLY A 168 15.45 10.21 5.38
CA GLY A 168 16.47 11.21 5.12
C GLY A 168 15.96 12.66 5.20
N PRO A 169 16.90 13.63 5.25
CA PRO A 169 16.61 15.04 5.52
C PRO A 169 15.76 15.72 4.43
N ALA A 170 15.78 15.18 3.21
CA ALA A 170 14.90 15.65 2.13
C ALA A 170 13.41 15.42 2.46
N THR A 171 13.09 14.36 3.22
CA THR A 171 11.70 14.01 3.55
C THR A 171 11.24 14.72 4.82
N ALA A 172 12.05 14.68 5.88
CA ALA A 172 11.77 15.37 7.14
C ALA A 172 13.06 15.57 7.96
N THR A 173 13.10 16.62 8.76
CA THR A 173 14.14 16.91 9.74
C THR A 173 13.51 17.09 11.12
N LEU A 174 14.29 17.33 12.18
CA LEU A 174 13.71 17.69 13.49
C LEU A 174 12.91 19.00 13.45
N GLU A 175 13.24 19.89 12.51
CA GLU A 175 12.65 21.21 12.36
C GLU A 175 11.50 21.23 11.33
N ASN A 176 11.61 20.43 10.27
CA ASN A 176 10.67 20.41 9.15
C ASN A 176 9.88 19.10 9.13
N PRO A 177 8.54 19.16 9.33
CA PRO A 177 7.69 17.99 9.25
C PRO A 177 7.55 17.46 7.82
N PRO A 178 7.23 16.18 7.65
CA PRO A 178 7.04 15.60 6.32
C PRO A 178 5.82 16.19 5.62
N ASN A 179 5.88 16.24 4.30
CA ASN A 179 4.70 16.51 3.48
C ASN A 179 3.74 15.31 3.53
N HIS A 180 2.85 15.32 4.52
CA HIS A 180 1.85 14.29 4.77
C HIS A 180 0.52 14.95 5.17
N SER A 181 -0.60 14.29 4.90
CA SER A 181 -1.96 14.82 5.17
C SER A 181 -2.17 15.27 6.62
N HIS A 182 -1.51 14.60 7.58
CA HIS A 182 -1.48 14.96 9.00
C HIS A 182 -0.85 16.33 9.31
N PHE A 183 -0.14 16.94 8.34
CA PHE A 183 0.53 18.23 8.42
C PHE A 183 -0.02 19.24 7.39
N SER A 184 -1.19 18.98 6.79
CA SER A 184 -1.84 19.87 5.81
C SER A 184 -2.17 21.28 6.34
N MET A 185 -2.08 21.51 7.65
CA MET A 185 -2.24 22.82 8.27
C MET A 185 -0.97 23.68 8.25
N ILE A 186 0.17 23.10 7.86
CA ILE A 186 1.45 23.81 7.77
C ILE A 186 1.58 24.36 6.34
N PRO A 187 1.95 25.64 6.17
CA PRO A 187 2.28 26.19 4.85
C PRO A 187 3.30 25.30 4.13
N GLU A 188 3.09 25.08 2.83
CA GLU A 188 3.89 24.14 2.04
C GLU A 188 5.39 24.47 2.04
N GLU A 189 5.73 25.74 2.20
CA GLU A 189 7.10 26.27 2.31
C GLU A 189 7.89 25.72 3.51
N LEU A 190 7.20 25.23 4.54
CA LEU A 190 7.80 24.74 5.78
C LEU A 190 7.81 23.20 5.86
N LEU A 191 7.12 22.53 4.95
CA LEU A 191 7.14 21.07 4.84
C LEU A 191 8.46 20.61 4.21
N GLY A 192 8.87 19.38 4.50
CA GLY A 192 9.95 18.72 3.77
C GLY A 192 9.69 18.70 2.25
N GLN A 193 10.73 18.49 1.44
CA GLN A 193 10.59 18.47 -0.02
C GLN A 193 9.50 17.48 -0.42
N GLN A 194 8.59 17.93 -1.28
CA GLN A 194 7.69 17.03 -1.98
C GLN A 194 8.53 15.95 -2.67
N SER A 195 8.13 14.69 -2.49
CA SER A 195 8.71 13.60 -3.27
C SER A 195 8.59 13.93 -4.77
N VAL A 196 9.67 13.69 -5.53
CA VAL A 196 9.70 13.91 -6.98
C VAL A 196 8.54 13.18 -7.68
N LEU A 197 8.12 12.02 -7.15
CA LEU A 197 6.97 11.27 -7.66
C LEU A 197 5.63 11.95 -7.34
N ALA A 198 5.49 12.53 -6.14
CA ALA A 198 4.29 13.27 -5.77
C ALA A 198 4.15 14.54 -6.62
N LEU A 199 5.25 15.26 -6.81
CA LEU A 199 5.31 16.43 -7.70
C LEU A 199 4.94 16.05 -9.15
N ARG A 200 5.50 14.94 -9.66
CA ARG A 200 5.18 14.46 -11.01
C ARG A 200 3.70 14.06 -11.15
N ARG A 201 3.11 13.47 -10.12
CA ARG A 201 1.69 13.12 -10.11
C ARG A 201 0.81 14.37 -10.14
N GLN A 202 1.13 15.35 -9.30
CA GLN A 202 0.43 16.63 -9.28
C GLN A 202 0.50 17.34 -10.65
N GLN A 203 1.69 17.36 -11.28
CA GLN A 203 1.84 17.94 -12.62
C GLN A 203 0.99 17.23 -13.68
N LEU A 204 0.86 15.90 -13.59
CA LEU A 204 0.00 15.14 -14.50
C LEU A 204 -1.48 15.45 -14.26
N ASP A 205 -1.90 15.57 -13.01
CA ASP A 205 -3.28 15.92 -12.64
C ASP A 205 -3.63 17.36 -13.08
N GLU A 206 -2.70 18.31 -12.93
CA GLU A 206 -2.83 19.69 -13.43
C GLU A 206 -2.91 19.72 -14.96
N GLN A 207 -2.07 18.95 -15.68
CA GLN A 207 -2.18 18.82 -17.14
C GLN A 207 -3.50 18.18 -17.59
N ALA A 208 -4.01 17.20 -16.84
CA ALA A 208 -5.30 16.58 -17.12
C ALA A 208 -6.46 17.56 -16.93
N GLN A 209 -6.43 18.39 -15.89
CA GLN A 209 -7.42 19.44 -15.66
C GLN A 209 -7.38 20.55 -16.72
N LEU A 210 -6.17 20.95 -17.17
CA LEU A 210 -6.02 21.94 -18.25
C LEU A 210 -6.51 21.39 -19.61
N LYS A 211 -6.39 20.08 -19.86
CA LYS A 211 -7.00 19.42 -21.02
C LYS A 211 -8.52 19.28 -20.91
N ALA A 212 -9.05 19.10 -19.71
CA ALA A 212 -10.50 18.99 -19.50
C ALA A 212 -11.25 20.34 -19.59
N SER A 213 -10.54 21.45 -19.39
CA SER A 213 -11.12 22.81 -19.40
C SER A 213 -10.87 23.58 -20.69
N SER A 214 -10.07 23.05 -21.62
CA SER A 214 -9.94 23.61 -22.96
C SER A 214 -10.98 23.01 -23.90
N THR A 215 -12.16 23.63 -23.94
CA THR A 215 -13.08 23.58 -25.08
C THR A 215 -12.37 24.16 -26.31
N SER A 216 -11.52 23.34 -26.95
CA SER A 216 -10.96 23.62 -28.25
C SER A 216 -11.83 22.93 -29.30
N ASN A 217 -12.25 23.72 -30.29
CA ASN A 217 -13.08 23.34 -31.43
C ASN A 217 -12.39 22.27 -32.30
N THR A 218 -12.32 21.02 -31.85
CA THR A 218 -12.03 19.91 -32.75
C THR A 218 -13.32 19.51 -33.45
N PRO A 219 -13.31 19.34 -34.80
CA PRO A 219 -14.50 18.92 -35.52
C PRO A 219 -14.92 17.55 -35.03
N VAL A 220 -16.12 17.48 -34.46
CA VAL A 220 -16.79 16.22 -34.13
C VAL A 220 -17.11 15.55 -35.46
N ILE A 221 -16.25 14.62 -35.88
CA ILE A 221 -16.56 13.74 -37.01
C ILE A 221 -17.52 12.68 -36.49
N ASN A 222 -18.81 12.96 -36.63
CA ASN A 222 -19.87 11.99 -36.36
C ASN A 222 -19.88 10.96 -37.49
N VAL A 223 -19.14 9.85 -37.31
CA VAL A 223 -19.13 8.76 -38.29
C VAL A 223 -20.38 7.91 -38.04
N ASN A 224 -21.43 8.19 -38.80
CA ASN A 224 -22.65 7.39 -38.80
C ASN A 224 -22.39 6.12 -39.64
N PHE A 225 -22.12 5.00 -38.96
CA PHE A 225 -21.93 3.72 -39.63
C PHE A 225 -23.29 3.12 -40.00
N PRO A 226 -23.53 2.79 -41.28
CA PRO A 226 -24.75 2.13 -41.70
C PRO A 226 -24.92 0.79 -40.97
N PRO A 227 -26.13 0.44 -40.50
CA PRO A 227 -26.39 -0.78 -39.73
C PRO A 227 -26.02 -2.07 -40.48
N GLU A 228 -25.82 -2.02 -41.80
CA GLU A 228 -25.39 -3.16 -42.62
C GLU A 228 -23.97 -3.64 -42.29
N LEU A 229 -23.06 -2.76 -41.83
CA LEU A 229 -21.69 -3.15 -41.48
C LEU A 229 -21.60 -4.02 -40.21
N PHE A 230 -22.62 -3.99 -39.36
CA PHE A 230 -22.68 -4.81 -38.16
C PHE A 230 -23.28 -6.20 -38.40
N GLN A 231 -23.91 -6.45 -39.55
CA GLN A 231 -24.53 -7.75 -39.86
C GLN A 231 -23.51 -8.85 -40.14
N SER A 232 -22.28 -8.52 -40.55
CA SER A 232 -21.20 -9.50 -40.79
C SER A 232 -20.55 -10.02 -39.51
N LEU A 233 -20.68 -9.30 -38.38
CA LEU A 233 -20.09 -9.69 -37.09
C LEU A 233 -21.01 -10.58 -36.23
N HIS A 234 -22.29 -10.68 -36.58
CA HIS A 234 -23.28 -11.48 -35.83
C HIS A 234 -23.48 -12.91 -36.36
N ALA A 235 -22.70 -13.36 -37.36
CA ALA A 235 -22.89 -14.68 -37.98
C ALA A 235 -22.38 -15.88 -37.13
N LEU A 236 -21.90 -15.66 -35.91
CA LEU A 236 -21.42 -16.72 -35.01
C LEU A 236 -21.93 -16.53 -33.58
N GLU A 237 -23.25 -16.45 -33.36
CA GLU A 237 -23.79 -16.67 -32.02
C GLU A 237 -25.22 -17.23 -32.05
N PRO A 238 -25.50 -18.36 -31.36
CA PRO A 238 -26.85 -18.90 -31.25
C PRO A 238 -27.67 -18.14 -30.21
N ALA A 239 -28.94 -17.92 -30.57
CA ALA A 239 -29.91 -17.07 -29.90
C ALA A 239 -30.28 -17.50 -28.47
N LEU A 240 -30.27 -16.54 -27.53
CA LEU A 240 -31.20 -16.47 -26.41
C LEU A 240 -31.60 -15.02 -26.07
N THR A 241 -32.83 -14.68 -26.46
CA THR A 241 -33.89 -13.93 -25.74
C THR A 241 -33.59 -12.56 -25.07
N GLN A 242 -34.04 -11.52 -25.79
CA GLN A 242 -34.71 -10.25 -25.40
C GLN A 242 -34.61 -9.59 -24.00
N ALA A 243 -34.21 -8.31 -24.07
CA ALA A 243 -34.85 -7.07 -23.57
C ALA A 243 -34.75 -6.65 -22.09
N HIS A 244 -34.07 -5.52 -21.85
CA HIS A 244 -34.70 -4.26 -21.38
C HIS A 244 -33.72 -3.07 -21.48
N ALA A 245 -34.26 -1.91 -21.85
CA ALA A 245 -33.56 -0.65 -22.03
C ALA A 245 -33.14 -0.01 -20.69
N ALA A 246 -31.90 0.48 -20.60
CA ALA A 246 -31.49 1.52 -19.65
C ALA A 246 -30.25 2.28 -20.16
N THR A 247 -30.33 3.59 -20.03
CA THR A 247 -29.38 4.69 -20.29
C THR A 247 -27.86 4.41 -20.08
N PRO A 248 -26.97 5.03 -20.88
CA PRO A 248 -25.53 4.94 -20.69
C PRO A 248 -25.10 5.84 -19.52
N ILE A 249 -24.49 5.24 -18.50
CA ILE A 249 -23.81 5.93 -17.40
C ILE A 249 -22.31 5.98 -17.76
N PRO A 250 -21.60 7.11 -17.54
CA PRO A 250 -20.17 7.19 -17.84
C PRO A 250 -19.40 6.26 -16.90
N HIS A 251 -18.77 5.24 -17.46
CA HIS A 251 -17.85 4.38 -16.74
C HIS A 251 -16.54 5.14 -16.49
N PRO A 252 -15.97 5.15 -15.27
CA PRO A 252 -14.58 5.54 -15.09
C PRO A 252 -13.69 4.47 -15.72
N PRO A 253 -12.64 4.84 -16.50
CA PRO A 253 -11.74 3.86 -17.06
C PRO A 253 -11.02 3.11 -15.95
N ALA A 254 -11.08 1.77 -15.99
CA ALA A 254 -10.26 0.93 -15.15
C ALA A 254 -8.79 1.25 -15.42
N SER A 255 -8.02 1.57 -14.37
CA SER A 255 -6.58 1.78 -14.47
C SER A 255 -5.91 0.49 -14.90
N VAL A 256 -5.65 0.36 -16.20
CA VAL A 256 -4.82 -0.70 -16.76
C VAL A 256 -3.39 -0.40 -16.31
N VAL A 257 -2.85 -1.26 -15.45
CA VAL A 257 -1.45 -1.16 -15.01
C VAL A 257 -0.60 -1.65 -16.18
N THR A 258 -0.13 -0.72 -17.00
CA THR A 258 0.76 -1.02 -18.12
C THR A 258 2.12 -1.45 -17.56
N THR A 259 2.51 -2.70 -17.84
CA THR A 259 3.80 -3.23 -17.38
C THR A 259 4.87 -2.93 -18.43
N SER A 260 5.71 -1.94 -18.14
CA SER A 260 6.90 -1.63 -18.94
C SER A 260 7.91 -2.78 -18.88
N LEU A 261 8.63 -3.04 -19.98
CA LEU A 261 9.75 -3.99 -20.00
C LEU A 261 10.85 -3.59 -19.01
N LEU A 262 11.08 -2.29 -18.89
CA LEU A 262 12.10 -1.69 -18.03
C LEU A 262 11.51 -1.14 -16.74
N SER A 263 12.28 -1.26 -15.66
CA SER A 263 12.04 -0.48 -14.44
C SER A 263 12.29 1.01 -14.67
N LEU A 264 11.68 1.85 -13.84
CA LEU A 264 11.86 3.31 -13.92
C LEU A 264 13.33 3.73 -13.71
N ALA A 265 14.09 2.97 -12.92
CA ALA A 265 15.51 3.21 -12.71
C ALA A 265 16.33 2.97 -13.99
N GLN A 266 16.04 1.90 -14.72
CA GLN A 266 16.68 1.60 -16.00
C GLN A 266 16.36 2.68 -17.04
N LEU A 267 15.11 3.15 -17.12
CA LEU A 267 14.72 4.25 -18.03
C LEU A 267 15.51 5.55 -17.82
N ALA A 268 16.03 5.81 -16.62
CA ALA A 268 16.78 7.03 -16.33
C ALA A 268 18.21 7.03 -16.89
N ALA A 269 18.79 5.85 -17.15
CA ALA A 269 20.14 5.69 -17.62
C ALA A 269 20.22 4.56 -18.68
N PRO A 270 19.69 4.79 -19.91
CA PRO A 270 19.77 3.82 -21.00
C PRO A 270 21.21 3.38 -21.24
N GLY A 271 21.41 2.07 -21.36
CA GLY A 271 22.69 1.49 -21.75
C GLY A 271 23.19 2.01 -23.10
N PRO A 272 24.43 1.67 -23.49
CA PRO A 272 25.00 2.12 -24.75
C PRO A 272 24.11 1.71 -25.93
N GLN A 273 23.84 2.66 -26.83
CA GLN A 273 23.08 2.41 -28.04
C GLN A 273 23.89 1.52 -28.98
N MET A 274 23.33 0.39 -29.39
CA MET A 274 23.94 -0.53 -30.34
C MET A 274 22.89 -1.11 -31.28
N SER A 275 23.32 -1.65 -32.42
CA SER A 275 22.41 -2.31 -33.35
C SER A 275 21.75 -3.53 -32.67
N LEU A 276 20.54 -3.91 -33.10
CA LEU A 276 19.89 -5.10 -32.54
C LEU A 276 20.74 -6.36 -32.73
N THR A 277 21.47 -6.47 -33.84
CA THR A 277 22.39 -7.58 -34.08
C THR A 277 23.54 -7.61 -33.09
N ASP A 278 24.18 -6.47 -32.84
CA ASP A 278 25.29 -6.38 -31.87
C ASP A 278 24.80 -6.67 -30.46
N PHE A 279 23.61 -6.17 -30.10
CA PHE A 279 22.95 -6.47 -28.83
C PHE A 279 22.72 -7.97 -28.66
N CYS A 280 22.12 -8.62 -29.66
CA CYS A 280 21.84 -10.06 -29.58
C CYS A 280 23.12 -10.90 -29.47
N VAL A 281 24.21 -10.49 -30.12
CA VAL A 281 25.51 -11.16 -30.01
C VAL A 281 26.15 -10.91 -28.63
N ALA A 282 26.13 -9.68 -28.14
CA ALA A 282 26.75 -9.29 -26.87
C ALA A 282 26.09 -9.96 -25.66
N TYR A 283 24.78 -10.16 -25.69
CA TYR A 283 23.99 -10.71 -24.58
C TYR A 283 23.42 -12.11 -24.88
N GLU A 284 24.04 -12.84 -25.81
CA GLU A 284 23.72 -14.24 -26.15
C GLU A 284 22.22 -14.51 -26.40
N VAL A 285 21.52 -13.56 -27.02
CA VAL A 285 20.12 -13.70 -27.38
C VAL A 285 19.99 -14.68 -28.54
N SER A 286 19.03 -15.62 -28.45
CA SER A 286 18.88 -16.65 -29.47
C SER A 286 18.59 -16.07 -30.87
N LYS A 287 19.14 -16.70 -31.92
CA LYS A 287 18.92 -16.26 -33.31
C LYS A 287 17.44 -16.25 -33.71
N THR A 288 16.65 -17.15 -33.13
CA THR A 288 15.19 -17.20 -33.33
C THR A 288 14.52 -15.95 -32.77
N LEU A 289 14.89 -15.54 -31.55
CA LEU A 289 14.39 -14.31 -30.93
C LEU A 289 14.85 -13.06 -31.72
N GLN A 290 16.12 -13.01 -32.13
CA GLN A 290 16.64 -11.93 -32.97
C GLN A 290 15.84 -11.79 -34.28
N ALA A 291 15.54 -12.89 -34.96
CA ALA A 291 14.76 -12.87 -36.21
C ALA A 291 13.33 -12.34 -35.98
N LYS A 292 12.66 -12.75 -34.89
CA LYS A 292 11.33 -12.24 -34.52
C LYS A 292 11.36 -10.73 -34.25
N LEU A 293 12.35 -10.25 -33.50
CA LEU A 293 12.50 -8.83 -33.20
C LEU A 293 12.76 -8.03 -34.49
N LEU A 294 13.66 -8.48 -35.37
CA LEU A 294 13.90 -7.85 -36.67
C LEU A 294 12.64 -7.82 -37.55
N GLN A 295 11.87 -8.92 -37.58
CA GLN A 295 10.63 -9.02 -38.36
C GLN A 295 9.56 -8.03 -37.87
N ASN A 296 9.60 -7.65 -36.60
CA ASN A 296 8.69 -6.68 -36.00
C ASN A 296 9.27 -5.25 -35.95
N GLY A 297 10.33 -4.97 -36.71
CA GLY A 297 10.86 -3.61 -36.90
C GLY A 297 11.80 -3.11 -35.81
N PHE A 298 12.19 -3.97 -34.86
CA PHE A 298 13.22 -3.61 -33.89
C PHE A 298 14.59 -3.52 -34.59
N SER A 299 15.24 -2.37 -34.48
CA SER A 299 16.51 -2.09 -35.18
C SER A 299 17.68 -1.74 -34.25
N SER A 300 17.39 -1.32 -33.01
CA SER A 300 18.37 -0.80 -32.04
C SER A 300 17.99 -1.22 -30.62
N SER A 301 18.99 -1.40 -29.74
CA SER A 301 18.78 -1.70 -28.31
C SER A 301 17.91 -0.67 -27.58
N HIS A 302 17.97 0.61 -27.97
CA HIS A 302 17.13 1.68 -27.40
C HIS A 302 15.64 1.51 -27.68
N SER A 303 15.26 0.72 -28.69
CA SER A 303 13.84 0.45 -28.99
C SER A 303 13.14 -0.20 -27.80
N PHE A 304 13.87 -1.01 -27.01
CA PHE A 304 13.35 -1.68 -25.81
C PHE A 304 12.96 -0.71 -24.69
N CYS A 305 13.47 0.53 -24.69
CA CYS A 305 13.07 1.55 -23.72
C CYS A 305 11.63 2.03 -23.92
N PHE A 306 11.07 1.80 -25.10
CA PHE A 306 9.72 2.23 -25.46
C PHE A 306 8.75 1.06 -25.63
N THR A 307 9.22 -0.16 -25.41
CA THR A 307 8.43 -1.37 -25.62
C THR A 307 7.70 -1.77 -24.35
N LEU A 308 6.38 -1.95 -24.47
CA LEU A 308 5.56 -2.50 -23.41
C LEU A 308 5.62 -4.03 -23.45
N LEU A 309 5.34 -4.66 -22.31
CA LEU A 309 5.29 -6.12 -22.26
C LEU A 309 4.21 -6.68 -23.20
N GLU A 310 3.09 -5.96 -23.29
CA GLU A 310 1.95 -6.27 -24.15
C GLU A 310 2.34 -6.27 -25.64
N ASP A 311 3.23 -5.36 -26.05
CA ASP A 311 3.74 -5.32 -27.43
C ASP A 311 4.54 -6.59 -27.74
N LEU A 312 5.38 -7.04 -26.79
CA LEU A 312 6.18 -8.25 -26.95
C LEU A 312 5.31 -9.52 -26.98
N GLU A 313 4.25 -9.58 -26.16
CA GLU A 313 3.28 -10.66 -26.21
C GLU A 313 2.52 -10.66 -27.54
N SER A 314 2.15 -9.49 -28.05
CA SER A 314 1.41 -9.34 -29.32
C SER A 314 2.21 -9.81 -30.54
N ILE A 315 3.54 -9.72 -30.51
CA ILE A 315 4.41 -10.24 -31.57
C ILE A 315 4.68 -11.76 -31.46
N GLY A 316 4.04 -12.45 -30.51
CA GLY A 316 4.11 -13.90 -30.37
C GLY A 316 5.41 -14.39 -29.73
N LEU A 317 5.97 -13.61 -28.80
CA LEU A 317 7.08 -14.08 -27.96
C LEU A 317 6.59 -15.11 -26.95
N LEU A 318 7.30 -16.23 -26.87
CA LEU A 318 7.07 -17.22 -25.83
C LEU A 318 7.64 -16.72 -24.49
N TRP A 319 7.08 -17.21 -23.38
CA TRP A 319 7.55 -16.86 -22.03
C TRP A 319 9.06 -17.04 -21.82
N GLY A 320 9.65 -18.10 -22.40
CA GLY A 320 11.09 -18.34 -22.32
C GLY A 320 11.92 -17.32 -23.12
N GLU A 321 11.43 -16.88 -24.27
CA GLU A 321 12.08 -15.83 -25.08
C GLU A 321 11.98 -14.48 -24.37
N LEU A 322 10.84 -14.19 -23.76
CA LEU A 322 10.62 -12.97 -23.00
C LEU A 322 11.51 -12.92 -21.75
N ALA A 323 11.69 -14.05 -21.06
CA ALA A 323 12.64 -14.16 -19.96
C ALA A 323 14.09 -13.95 -20.42
N GLN A 324 14.51 -14.57 -21.53
CA GLN A 324 15.83 -14.35 -22.13
C GLN A 324 16.05 -12.87 -22.50
N LEU A 325 15.04 -12.21 -23.08
CA LEU A 325 15.13 -10.80 -23.44
C LEU A 325 15.25 -9.89 -22.20
N ARG A 326 14.47 -10.15 -21.14
CA ARG A 326 14.55 -9.41 -19.88
C ARG A 326 15.92 -9.55 -19.21
N ASP A 327 16.48 -10.76 -19.25
CA ASP A 327 17.82 -11.03 -18.71
C ASP A 327 18.90 -10.27 -19.49
N ALA A 328 18.87 -10.35 -20.83
CA ALA A 328 19.78 -9.61 -21.72
C ALA A 328 19.69 -8.09 -21.50
N VAL A 329 18.47 -7.57 -21.40
CA VAL A 329 18.23 -6.15 -21.12
C VAL A 329 18.77 -5.77 -19.73
N SER A 330 18.60 -6.61 -18.72
CA SER A 330 19.11 -6.33 -17.38
C SER A 330 20.65 -6.22 -17.36
N HIS A 331 21.35 -7.11 -18.06
CA HIS A 331 22.81 -7.03 -18.22
C HIS A 331 23.27 -5.83 -19.05
N TRP A 332 22.44 -5.36 -19.99
CA TRP A 332 22.76 -4.19 -20.81
C TRP A 332 22.80 -2.87 -20.05
N PHE A 333 22.05 -2.78 -18.95
CA PHE A 333 22.06 -1.60 -18.06
C PHE A 333 23.27 -1.54 -17.11
N GLY A 334 24.05 -2.62 -17.02
CA GLY A 334 25.10 -2.78 -16.01
C GLY A 334 24.50 -3.11 -14.63
N GLU A 335 25.15 -4.02 -13.90
CA GLU A 335 24.89 -4.22 -12.47
C GLU A 335 25.33 -3.00 -11.63
#